data_AF-A0ABD6EZM2-F1
#
_entry.id   AF-A0ABD6EZM2-F1
#
_cell.length_a   1.000
_cell.length_b   1.000
_cell.length_c   1.000
_cell.angle_alpha   90.00
_cell.angle_beta   90.00
_cell.angle_gamma   90.00
#
_symmetry.space_group_name_H-M   'P 1'
#
loop_
_entity.id
_entity.type
_entity.pdbx_description
1 polymer ?
#
loop_
_entity_poly.entity_id
_entity_poly.type
_entity_poly.pdbx_seq_one_letter_code
_entity_poly.pdbx_strand_id
1 'polypeptide(L)'
;MKDKGKFVLTYESASTRFFQNARTETLRSVTNESCAFVKAMMDPNVSNDERIRLLRRASTVHTQKNRECMVGMGVDRHLFVLYIMSKITGLSSEFLDYYIKQPWLLSTSQCPNITNSLKEDECPEMSWIGAAFG
;
A
#
# COMPACT_ATOMS: atom_id res chain seq x y z
N MET A 1 15.63 3.31 -7.31
CA MET A 1 16.57 2.51 -8.13
C MET A 1 17.33 3.37 -9.14
N LYS A 2 16.67 4.07 -10.07
CA LYS A 2 17.37 4.99 -11.01
C LYS A 2 18.13 6.12 -10.32
N ASP A 3 17.50 6.85 -9.38
CA ASP A 3 18.16 8.00 -8.74
C ASP A 3 18.91 7.62 -7.46
N LYS A 4 18.34 6.71 -6.66
CA LYS A 4 18.87 6.34 -5.33
C LYS A 4 19.65 5.02 -5.29
N GLY A 5 19.74 4.27 -6.39
CA GLY A 5 20.44 2.98 -6.45
C GLY A 5 19.83 1.82 -5.65
N LYS A 6 18.84 2.08 -4.79
CA LYS A 6 18.19 1.07 -3.94
C LYS A 6 16.66 1.14 -3.99
N PHE A 7 16.04 0.05 -3.55
CA PHE A 7 14.64 0.03 -3.13
C PHE A 7 14.58 0.43 -1.65
N VAL A 8 13.53 1.13 -1.27
CA VAL A 8 13.34 1.62 0.09
C VAL A 8 11.97 1.24 0.59
N LEU A 9 11.79 1.26 1.90
CA LEU A 9 10.49 1.06 2.48
C LEU A 9 9.57 2.23 2.09
N THR A 10 8.50 1.92 1.37
CA THR A 10 7.53 2.89 0.83
C THR A 10 6.16 2.66 1.45
N TYR A 11 5.61 3.73 2.01
CA TYR A 11 4.25 3.82 2.50
C TYR A 11 3.35 4.36 1.39
N GLU A 12 2.21 3.73 1.18
CA GLU A 12 1.10 4.29 0.43
C GLU A 12 -0.19 4.16 1.23
N SER A 13 -1.00 5.21 1.25
CA SER A 13 -2.28 5.20 1.95
C SER A 13 -3.33 4.39 1.18
N ALA A 14 -3.81 3.30 1.76
CA ALA A 14 -4.97 2.54 1.27
C ALA A 14 -6.22 2.86 2.09
N SER A 15 -7.35 3.09 1.41
CA SER A 15 -8.63 3.39 2.06
C SER A 15 -9.24 2.12 2.65
N THR A 16 -9.71 2.17 3.90
CA THR A 16 -10.42 1.04 4.56
C THR A 16 -11.88 1.38 4.83
N ARG A 17 -12.48 2.28 4.04
CA ARG A 17 -13.84 2.83 4.26
C ARG A 17 -14.97 1.77 4.26
N PHE A 18 -14.70 0.53 3.89
CA PHE A 18 -15.66 -0.57 4.05
C PHE A 18 -15.96 -0.92 5.51
N PHE A 19 -15.13 -0.47 6.46
CA PHE A 19 -15.34 -0.69 7.88
C PHE A 19 -15.74 0.61 8.59
N GLN A 20 -16.68 0.49 9.53
CA GLN A 20 -17.15 1.62 10.33
C GLN A 20 -16.00 2.27 11.10
N ASN A 21 -15.92 3.61 11.05
CA ASN A 21 -14.87 4.42 11.70
C ASN A 21 -13.43 4.14 11.22
N ALA A 22 -13.24 3.28 10.22
CA ALA A 22 -11.92 2.98 9.72
C ALA A 22 -11.40 4.12 8.85
N ARG A 23 -10.09 4.34 8.91
CA ARG A 23 -9.41 5.40 8.15
C ARG A 23 -8.61 4.78 7.03
N THR A 24 -7.39 4.35 7.33
CA THR A 24 -6.44 3.90 6.33
C THR A 24 -5.64 2.70 6.81
N GLU A 25 -5.20 1.90 5.86
CA GLU A 25 -4.15 0.89 5.99
C GLU A 25 -2.92 1.33 5.17
N THR A 26 -1.76 0.71 5.42
CA THR A 26 -0.55 0.91 4.62
C THR A 26 -0.48 -0.12 3.50
N LEU A 27 -0.52 0.35 2.27
CA LEU A 27 -0.10 -0.41 1.11
C LEU A 27 1.43 -0.31 0.97
N ARG A 28 2.10 -1.46 0.98
CA ARG A 28 3.55 -1.57 0.75
C ARG A 28 3.82 -1.73 -0.74
N SER A 29 3.99 -0.62 -1.46
CA SER A 29 4.07 -0.59 -2.93
C SER A 29 5.35 -1.24 -3.49
N VAL A 30 6.39 -1.40 -2.66
CA VAL A 30 7.61 -2.14 -3.03
C VAL A 30 7.40 -3.64 -2.77
N THR A 31 7.28 -4.41 -3.85
CA THR A 31 7.10 -5.86 -3.84
C THR A 31 8.19 -6.52 -4.67
N ASN A 32 8.28 -7.85 -4.62
CA ASN A 32 9.20 -8.60 -5.47
C ASN A 32 8.92 -8.36 -6.96
N GLU A 33 7.65 -8.25 -7.35
CA GLU A 33 7.21 -7.99 -8.71
C GLU A 33 7.57 -6.58 -9.17
N SER A 34 7.32 -5.55 -8.34
CA SER A 34 7.73 -4.19 -8.70
C SER A 34 9.25 -4.05 -8.75
N CYS A 35 9.99 -4.75 -7.88
CA CYS A 35 11.44 -4.84 -7.96
C CYS A 35 11.93 -5.53 -9.24
N ALA A 36 11.31 -6.65 -9.63
CA ALA A 36 11.65 -7.39 -10.85
C ALA A 36 11.42 -6.54 -12.10
N PHE A 37 10.27 -5.85 -12.18
CA PHE A 37 9.98 -4.91 -13.25
C PHE A 37 11.03 -3.78 -13.32
N VAL A 38 11.33 -3.11 -12.21
CA VAL A 38 12.30 -2.01 -12.19
C VAL A 38 13.70 -2.48 -12.56
N LYS A 39 14.11 -3.68 -12.12
CA LYS A 39 15.39 -4.29 -12.54
C LYS A 39 15.43 -4.54 -14.05
N ALA A 40 14.38 -5.15 -14.62
CA ALA A 40 14.26 -5.41 -16.05
C ALA A 40 14.24 -4.13 -16.92
N MET A 41 13.66 -3.05 -16.40
CA MET A 41 13.69 -1.74 -17.07
C MET A 41 15.08 -1.11 -17.13
N MET A 42 15.98 -1.51 -16.23
CA MET A 42 17.33 -0.96 -16.12
C MET A 42 18.39 -1.86 -16.78
N ASP A 43 18.03 -3.08 -17.17
CA ASP A 43 18.89 -4.00 -17.89
C ASP A 43 18.71 -3.82 -19.41
N PRO A 44 19.74 -3.39 -20.15
CA PRO A 44 19.66 -3.21 -21.61
C PRO A 44 19.45 -4.52 -22.37
N ASN A 45 19.72 -5.68 -21.76
CA ASN A 45 19.61 -6.99 -22.40
C ASN A 45 18.20 -7.58 -22.35
N VAL A 46 17.29 -6.99 -21.56
CA VAL A 46 15.92 -7.47 -21.42
C VAL A 46 15.06 -6.88 -22.54
N SER A 47 14.31 -7.74 -23.23
CA SER A 47 13.42 -7.35 -24.32
C SER A 47 12.26 -6.47 -23.84
N ASN A 48 11.69 -5.68 -24.76
CA ASN A 48 10.52 -4.86 -24.45
C ASN A 48 9.29 -5.70 -24.07
N ASP A 49 9.11 -6.87 -24.70
CA ASP A 49 8.01 -7.78 -24.37
C ASP A 49 8.10 -8.27 -22.93
N GLU A 50 9.31 -8.59 -22.47
CA GLU A 50 9.54 -9.02 -21.10
C GLU A 50 9.30 -7.88 -20.09
N ARG A 51 9.75 -6.66 -20.42
CA ARG A 51 9.47 -5.46 -19.60
C ARG A 51 7.97 -5.21 -19.47
N ILE A 52 7.21 -5.33 -20.57
CA ILE A 52 5.75 -5.18 -20.56
C ILE A 52 5.09 -6.28 -19.72
N ARG A 53 5.55 -7.52 -19.84
CA ARG A 53 5.05 -8.64 -19.03
C ARG A 53 5.25 -8.38 -17.54
N LEU A 54 6.45 -7.96 -17.13
CA LEU A 54 6.76 -7.66 -15.74
C LEU A 54 6.01 -6.43 -15.22
N LEU A 55 5.83 -5.40 -16.06
CA LEU A 55 4.99 -4.24 -15.72
C LEU A 55 3.57 -4.69 -15.37
N ARG A 56 2.93 -5.46 -16.26
CA ARG A 56 1.57 -5.96 -16.04
C ARG A 56 1.48 -6.78 -14.75
N ARG A 57 2.45 -7.68 -14.52
CA ARG A 57 2.55 -8.48 -13.29
C ARG A 57 2.63 -7.60 -12.04
N ALA A 58 3.52 -6.60 -12.05
CA ALA A 58 3.69 -5.69 -10.92
C ALA A 58 2.42 -4.88 -10.65
N SER A 59 1.77 -4.35 -11.69
CA SER A 59 0.50 -3.64 -11.58
C SER A 59 -0.61 -4.52 -11.02
N THR A 60 -0.78 -5.75 -11.52
CA THR A 60 -1.79 -6.69 -11.01
C THR A 60 -1.59 -6.97 -9.52
N VAL A 61 -0.35 -7.24 -9.09
CA VAL A 61 -0.06 -7.48 -7.66
C VAL A 61 -0.33 -6.23 -6.83
N HIS A 62 0.04 -5.06 -7.31
CA HIS A 62 -0.21 -3.80 -6.61
C HIS A 62 -1.72 -3.55 -6.41
N THR A 63 -2.52 -3.67 -7.48
CA THR A 63 -3.99 -3.52 -7.40
C THR A 63 -4.61 -4.57 -6.47
N GLN A 64 -4.16 -5.82 -6.54
CA GLN A 64 -4.65 -6.89 -5.67
C GLN A 64 -4.36 -6.59 -4.19
N LYS A 65 -3.12 -6.21 -3.86
CA LYS A 65 -2.74 -5.83 -2.48
C LYS A 65 -3.52 -4.62 -1.97
N ASN A 66 -3.80 -3.65 -2.84
CA ASN A 66 -4.62 -2.52 -2.47
C ASN A 66 -6.05 -2.96 -2.11
N ARG A 67 -6.66 -3.84 -2.92
CA ARG A 67 -7.97 -4.43 -2.62
C ARG A 67 -7.96 -5.20 -1.29
N GLU A 68 -6.92 -5.98 -1.04
CA GLU A 68 -6.71 -6.67 0.24
C GLU A 68 -6.65 -5.69 1.41
N CYS A 69 -5.91 -4.58 1.29
CA CYS A 69 -5.90 -3.53 2.29
C CYS A 69 -7.29 -2.95 2.53
N MET A 70 -8.06 -2.68 1.46
CA MET A 70 -9.42 -2.14 1.56
C MET A 70 -10.36 -3.03 2.38
N VAL A 71 -10.18 -4.35 2.29
CA VAL A 71 -10.97 -5.35 3.04
C VAL A 71 -10.29 -5.82 4.33
N GLY A 72 -9.32 -5.05 4.85
CA GLY A 72 -8.75 -5.28 6.18
C GLY A 72 -7.72 -6.42 6.25
N MET A 73 -7.21 -6.87 5.11
CA MET A 73 -6.18 -7.92 5.02
C MET A 73 -4.75 -7.35 5.01
N GLY A 74 -4.60 -6.04 5.28
CA GLY A 74 -3.29 -5.42 5.51
C GLY A 74 -2.71 -5.78 6.87
N VAL A 75 -1.39 -5.61 6.99
CA VAL A 75 -0.62 -6.06 8.17
C VAL A 75 -0.19 -4.91 9.08
N ASP A 76 -0.04 -3.70 8.54
CA ASP A 76 0.60 -2.60 9.24
C ASP A 76 -0.23 -2.07 10.41
N ARG A 77 -1.55 -1.88 10.25
CA ARG A 77 -2.41 -1.50 11.39
C ARG A 77 -2.54 -2.61 12.42
N HIS A 78 -2.55 -3.87 11.99
CA HIS A 78 -2.59 -5.00 12.91
C HIS A 78 -1.31 -5.06 13.78
N LEU A 79 -0.13 -4.96 13.17
CA LEU A 79 1.15 -4.91 13.89
C LEU A 79 1.25 -3.70 14.81
N PHE A 80 0.70 -2.55 14.41
CA PHE A 80 0.60 -1.38 15.26
C PHE A 80 -0.25 -1.65 16.51
N VAL A 81 -1.42 -2.27 16.37
CA VAL A 81 -2.26 -2.65 17.52
C VAL A 81 -1.53 -3.61 18.45
N LEU A 82 -0.86 -4.64 17.90
CA LEU A 82 -0.05 -5.56 18.71
C LEU A 82 1.06 -4.85 19.47
N TYR A 83 1.72 -3.87 18.83
CA TYR A 83 2.71 -3.03 19.51
C TYR A 83 2.09 -2.25 20.68
N ILE A 84 0.96 -1.58 20.47
CA ILE A 84 0.27 -0.85 21.57
C ILE A 84 -0.14 -1.80 22.70
N MET A 85 -0.70 -2.96 22.38
CA MET A 85 -1.07 -3.98 23.37
C MET A 85 0.14 -4.48 24.15
N SER A 86 1.29 -4.67 23.50
CA SER A 86 2.53 -5.06 24.17
C SER A 86 2.96 -4.02 25.22
N LYS A 87 2.83 -2.72 24.91
CA LYS A 87 3.16 -1.65 25.85
C LYS A 87 2.18 -1.56 27.01
N ILE A 88 0.88 -1.75 26.77
CA ILE A 88 -0.14 -1.74 27.82
C ILE A 88 0.03 -2.93 28.79
N THR A 89 0.38 -4.09 28.26
CA THR A 89 0.52 -5.33 29.05
C THR A 89 1.91 -5.51 29.67
N GLY A 90 2.87 -4.63 29.35
CA GLY A 90 4.25 -4.76 29.80
C GLY A 90 5.02 -5.91 29.12
N LEU A 91 4.48 -6.48 28.03
CA LEU A 91 5.17 -7.49 27.24
C LEU A 91 6.20 -6.82 26.32
N SER A 92 7.45 -7.28 26.39
CA SER A 92 8.48 -6.86 25.45
C SER A 92 8.46 -7.76 24.21
N SER A 93 8.65 -7.15 23.04
CA SER A 93 8.78 -7.88 21.78
C SER A 93 9.80 -7.14 20.91
N GLU A 94 10.98 -7.74 20.77
CA GLU A 94 12.05 -7.19 19.93
C GLU A 94 11.59 -7.00 18.48
N PHE A 95 10.75 -7.91 17.97
CA PHE A 95 10.16 -7.81 16.65
C PHE A 95 9.30 -6.55 16.50
N LEU A 96 8.36 -6.32 17.43
CA LEU A 96 7.47 -5.15 17.36
C LEU A 96 8.25 -3.83 17.56
N ASP A 97 9.24 -3.85 18.46
CA ASP A 97 10.13 -2.70 18.69
C ASP A 97 11.00 -2.40 17.47
N TYR A 98 11.49 -3.42 16.77
CA TYR A 98 12.23 -3.27 15.52
C TYR A 98 11.32 -2.75 14.40
N TYR A 99 10.13 -3.34 14.27
CA TYR A 99 9.17 -3.04 13.23
C TYR A 99 8.70 -1.58 13.27
N ILE A 100 8.30 -1.10 14.46
CA ILE A 100 7.75 0.25 14.60
C ILE A 100 8.80 1.35 14.36
N LYS A 101 10.09 1.03 14.56
CA LYS A 101 11.21 1.95 14.35
C LYS A 101 11.64 2.07 12.88
N GLN A 102 11.11 1.26 11.97
CA GLN A 102 11.52 1.30 10.57
C GLN A 102 11.12 2.64 9.91
N PRO A 103 12.05 3.36 9.27
CA PRO A 103 11.73 4.62 8.62
C PRO A 103 11.06 4.39 7.26
N TRP A 104 9.93 5.06 7.04
CA TRP A 104 9.29 5.19 5.72
C TRP A 104 10.03 6.26 4.92
N LEU A 105 10.95 5.85 4.05
CA LEU A 105 11.78 6.79 3.28
C LEU A 105 11.04 7.41 2.10
N LEU A 106 9.92 6.81 1.70
CA LEU A 106 9.00 7.36 0.72
C LEU A 106 7.58 7.18 1.25
N SER A 107 6.80 8.27 1.26
CA SER A 107 5.40 8.25 1.67
C SER A 107 4.56 8.89 0.58
N THR A 108 3.57 8.16 0.08
CA THR A 108 2.69 8.59 -1.00
C THR A 108 1.23 8.45 -0.61
N SER A 109 0.39 9.22 -1.29
CA SER A 109 -1.07 9.11 -1.18
C SER A 109 -1.68 9.53 -2.51
N GLN A 110 -2.64 8.75 -3.00
CA GLN A 110 -3.51 9.22 -4.06
C GLN A 110 -4.74 9.89 -3.45
N CYS A 111 -5.00 11.13 -3.84
CA CYS A 111 -6.29 11.76 -3.63
C CYS A 111 -7.08 11.60 -4.94
N PRO A 112 -8.01 10.65 -5.03
CA PRO A 112 -8.81 10.53 -6.23
C PRO A 112 -9.66 11.79 -6.39
N ASN A 113 -9.63 12.39 -7.59
CA ASN A 113 -10.41 13.58 -7.93
C ASN A 113 -11.88 13.19 -8.14
N ILE A 114 -12.56 12.82 -7.06
CA ILE A 114 -13.98 12.45 -7.06
C ILE A 114 -14.82 13.61 -6.48
N THR A 115 -14.17 14.70 -6.08
CA THR A 115 -14.81 15.94 -5.61
C THR A 115 -15.83 16.42 -6.65
N ASN A 116 -17.10 16.50 -6.27
CA ASN A 116 -18.28 16.85 -7.08
C ASN A 116 -18.76 15.82 -8.12
N SER A 117 -18.21 14.60 -8.16
CA SER A 117 -18.75 13.55 -9.05
C SER A 117 -20.01 12.89 -8.49
N LEU A 118 -20.14 12.88 -7.16
CA LEU A 118 -21.24 12.26 -6.43
C LEU A 118 -21.61 13.15 -5.24
N LYS A 119 -22.91 13.33 -5.00
CA LYS A 119 -23.40 13.87 -3.74
C LYS A 119 -23.53 12.70 -2.76
N GLU A 120 -22.52 12.54 -1.92
CA GLU A 120 -22.43 11.44 -0.95
C GLU A 120 -23.66 11.40 0.00
N ASP A 121 -24.26 12.56 0.29
CA ASP A 121 -25.46 12.69 1.12
C ASP A 121 -26.76 12.22 0.42
N GLU A 122 -26.82 12.28 -0.91
CA GLU A 122 -28.00 11.88 -1.69
C GLU A 122 -27.93 10.41 -2.13
N CYS A 123 -26.72 9.84 -2.27
CA CYS A 123 -26.49 8.45 -2.69
C CYS A 123 -25.49 7.75 -1.75
N PRO A 124 -25.88 7.45 -0.50
CA PRO A 124 -24.98 6.83 0.49
C PRO A 124 -24.43 5.48 0.02
N GLU A 125 -25.20 4.72 -0.78
CA GLU A 125 -24.77 3.47 -1.41
C GLU A 125 -23.69 3.61 -2.48
N MET A 126 -23.38 4.82 -2.95
CA MET A 126 -22.31 5.10 -3.92
C MET A 126 -21.07 5.75 -3.31
N SER A 127 -21.07 6.00 -2.00
CA SER A 127 -19.93 6.59 -1.27
C SER A 127 -18.63 5.78 -1.36
N TRP A 128 -18.72 4.48 -1.68
CA TRP A 128 -17.57 3.59 -1.90
C TRP A 128 -16.74 3.96 -3.14
N ILE A 129 -17.30 4.71 -4.10
CA ILE A 129 -16.56 5.21 -5.27
C ILE A 129 -15.42 6.11 -4.80
N GLY A 130 -15.64 6.90 -3.74
CA GLY A 130 -14.62 7.70 -3.04
C GLY A 130 -13.46 6.89 -2.43
N ALA A 131 -13.66 5.59 -2.21
CA ALA A 131 -12.66 4.67 -1.65
C ALA A 131 -11.91 3.88 -2.74
N ALA A 132 -12.42 3.86 -3.97
CA ALA A 132 -11.85 3.08 -5.05
C ALA A 132 -10.61 3.75 -5.62
N PHE A 133 -9.48 3.04 -5.59
CA PHE A 133 -8.56 3.11 -6.71
C PHE A 133 -9.27 2.40 -7.86
N GLY A 134 -9.43 3.09 -9.00
CA GLY A 134 -10.25 2.68 -10.14
C GLY A 134 -10.14 1.22 -10.55
#